data_AF-A0A350NLH3-F1
#
_entry.id   AF-A0A350NLH3-F1
#
_cell.length_a   1.000
_cell.length_b   1.000
_cell.length_c   1.000
_cell.angle_alpha   90.00
_cell.angle_beta   90.00
_cell.angle_gamma   90.00
#
_symmetry.space_group_name_H-M   'P 1'
#
loop_
_entity.id
_entity.type
_entity.pdbx_description
1 polymer ?
#
loop_
_entity_poly.entity_id
_entity_poly.type
_entity_poly.pdbx_seq_one_letter_code
_entity_poly.pdbx_strand_id
1 'polypeptide(L)'
;MMTLARRGRRKRFTIFLVSAVTITLIMVCTYQPLHAAAKENRSLKKACIRATIYAIGQEIDLFEQRLKAVKSRSDDVDGNGGGSDSNSDTADNSAKVSEYKQHIKELKAERRKYWFMKVSKYALPQSKSVAVAVTQLYHPGSILELVNITRSGPFYHLAGIKDHDYQALKAGSIYTMTIYLVYQRDYALPHIENYYVYVSAFSAIP
;
A
#
# COMPACT_ATOMS: atom_id res chain seq x y z
N MET A 1 -33.93 17.77 79.30
CA MET A 1 -33.08 18.43 78.28
C MET A 1 -32.64 17.40 77.26
N MET A 2 -32.80 17.73 75.98
CA MET A 2 -32.80 16.83 74.81
C MET A 2 -31.42 16.23 74.45
N THR A 3 -31.39 14.97 74.03
CA THR A 3 -30.29 14.34 73.28
C THR A 3 -30.73 14.14 71.83
N LEU A 4 -30.04 14.82 70.90
CA LEU A 4 -30.36 14.83 69.47
C LEU A 4 -29.42 13.90 68.68
N ALA A 5 -30.03 13.11 67.81
CA ALA A 5 -29.45 12.04 67.01
C ALA A 5 -28.41 12.51 65.98
N ARG A 6 -27.30 11.76 65.85
CA ARG A 6 -26.38 11.82 64.69
C ARG A 6 -26.34 10.46 63.99
N ARG A 7 -27.26 10.22 63.04
CA ARG A 7 -27.24 9.04 62.17
C ARG A 7 -27.65 9.46 60.75
N GLY A 8 -26.68 9.69 59.85
CA GLY A 8 -27.02 10.07 58.47
C GLY A 8 -25.89 10.36 57.47
N ARG A 9 -24.62 10.48 57.88
CA ARG A 9 -23.54 10.91 56.96
C ARG A 9 -22.76 9.82 56.23
N ARG A 10 -22.76 8.56 56.69
CA ARG A 10 -21.89 7.52 56.14
C ARG A 10 -22.38 6.89 54.83
N LYS A 11 -23.69 6.83 54.57
CA LYS A 11 -24.26 6.19 53.36
C LYS A 11 -24.09 7.01 52.08
N ARG A 12 -24.02 8.35 52.17
CA ARG A 12 -23.89 9.21 50.99
C ARG A 12 -22.47 9.15 50.40
N PHE A 13 -21.43 9.09 51.24
CA PHE A 13 -20.05 9.01 50.77
C PHE A 13 -19.71 7.71 50.03
N THR A 14 -20.22 6.56 50.49
CA THR A 14 -19.98 5.27 49.81
C THR A 14 -20.66 5.19 48.44
N ILE A 15 -21.84 5.77 48.27
CA ILE A 15 -22.54 5.80 46.97
C ILE A 15 -21.77 6.66 45.96
N PHE A 16 -21.27 7.83 46.37
CA PHE A 16 -20.44 8.68 45.50
C PHE A 16 -19.11 8.02 45.13
N LEU A 17 -18.47 7.29 46.05
CA LEU A 17 -17.21 6.61 45.79
C LEU A 17 -17.39 5.45 44.79
N VAL A 18 -18.45 4.65 44.94
CA VAL A 18 -18.75 3.54 44.01
C VAL A 18 -19.09 4.06 42.62
N SER A 19 -19.85 5.16 42.54
CA SER A 19 -20.18 5.83 41.27
C SER A 19 -18.94 6.38 40.53
N ALA A 20 -17.97 6.95 41.24
CA ALA A 20 -16.75 7.48 40.61
C ALA A 20 -15.84 6.35 40.08
N VAL A 21 -15.78 5.22 40.80
CA VAL A 21 -15.02 4.03 40.39
C VAL A 21 -15.67 3.35 39.18
N THR A 22 -17.00 3.26 39.12
CA THR A 22 -17.68 2.68 37.95
C THR A 22 -17.55 3.55 36.71
N ILE A 23 -17.65 4.88 36.82
CA ILE A 23 -17.45 5.79 35.67
C ILE A 23 -16.01 5.72 35.14
N THR A 24 -15.01 5.67 36.02
CA THR A 24 -13.60 5.55 35.61
C THR A 24 -13.31 4.18 34.99
N LEU A 25 -13.89 3.09 35.52
CA LEU A 25 -13.77 1.76 34.92
C LEU A 25 -14.40 1.70 33.52
N ILE A 26 -15.60 2.26 33.34
CA ILE A 26 -16.28 2.33 32.03
C ILE A 26 -15.46 3.16 31.04
N MET A 27 -14.93 4.31 31.46
CA MET A 27 -14.03 5.13 30.65
C MET A 27 -12.78 4.34 30.22
N VAL A 28 -12.11 3.64 31.14
CA VAL A 28 -10.90 2.86 30.81
C VAL A 28 -11.24 1.71 29.85
N CYS A 29 -12.31 0.95 30.12
CA CYS A 29 -12.72 -0.18 29.29
C CYS A 29 -13.17 0.21 27.87
N THR A 30 -13.69 1.42 27.67
CA THR A 30 -14.21 1.86 26.35
C THR A 30 -13.22 2.71 25.55
N TYR A 31 -12.44 3.58 26.21
CA TYR A 31 -11.51 4.47 25.49
C TYR A 31 -10.25 3.76 25.00
N GLN A 32 -9.72 2.81 25.77
CA GLN A 32 -8.50 2.07 25.37
C GLN A 32 -8.64 1.32 24.04
N PRO A 33 -9.68 0.50 23.79
CA PRO A 33 -9.82 -0.20 22.51
C PRO A 33 -10.06 0.75 21.34
N LEU A 34 -10.81 1.84 21.55
CA LEU A 34 -11.05 2.85 20.51
C LEU A 34 -9.75 3.55 20.08
N HIS A 35 -8.94 3.95 21.06
CA HIS A 35 -7.64 4.58 20.79
C HIS A 35 -6.66 3.62 20.11
N ALA A 36 -6.66 2.33 20.49
CA ALA A 36 -5.84 1.32 19.84
C ALA A 36 -6.23 1.12 18.36
N ALA A 37 -7.52 0.95 18.08
CA ALA A 37 -8.04 0.81 16.72
C ALA A 37 -7.78 2.06 15.85
N ALA A 38 -7.90 3.27 16.43
CA ALA A 38 -7.57 4.52 15.73
C ALA A 38 -6.06 4.64 15.42
N LYS A 39 -5.21 4.21 16.36
CA LYS A 39 -3.75 4.19 16.18
C LYS A 39 -3.33 3.20 15.09
N GLU A 40 -3.90 2.00 15.10
CA GLU A 40 -3.67 0.96 14.11
C GLU A 40 -4.12 1.40 12.71
N ASN A 41 -5.30 2.00 12.59
CA ASN A 41 -5.75 2.57 11.32
C ASN A 41 -4.81 3.66 10.82
N ARG A 42 -4.30 4.52 11.72
CA ARG A 42 -3.33 5.55 11.35
C ARG A 42 -2.00 4.97 10.88
N SER A 43 -1.48 3.91 11.53
CA SER A 43 -0.24 3.26 11.10
C SER A 43 -0.42 2.53 9.76
N LEU A 44 -1.54 1.84 9.57
CA LEU A 44 -1.88 1.20 8.30
C LEU A 44 -1.98 2.20 7.15
N LYS A 45 -2.67 3.33 7.35
CA LYS A 45 -2.74 4.42 6.36
C LYS A 45 -1.35 4.95 6.00
N LYS A 46 -0.49 5.16 7.00
CA LYS A 46 0.92 5.57 6.74
C LYS A 46 1.67 4.54 5.91
N ALA A 47 1.51 3.26 6.23
CA ALA A 47 2.18 2.18 5.50
C ALA A 47 1.69 2.11 4.05
N CYS A 48 0.38 2.21 3.82
CA CYS A 48 -0.20 2.24 2.47
C CYS A 48 0.27 3.47 1.68
N ILE A 49 0.33 4.67 2.28
CA ILE A 49 0.90 5.87 1.61
C ILE A 49 2.36 5.61 1.18
N ARG A 50 3.20 5.03 2.05
CA ARG A 50 4.59 4.71 1.71
C ARG A 50 4.66 3.70 0.56
N ALA A 51 3.83 2.66 0.59
CA ALA A 51 3.75 1.68 -0.47
C ALA A 51 3.27 2.30 -1.81
N THR A 52 2.29 3.21 -1.78
CA THR A 52 1.87 3.99 -2.97
C THR A 52 3.01 4.84 -3.52
N ILE A 53 3.76 5.53 -2.66
CA ILE A 53 4.92 6.35 -3.09
C ILE A 53 5.99 5.47 -3.76
N TYR A 54 6.28 4.31 -3.16
CA TYR A 54 7.21 3.34 -3.73
C TYR A 54 6.72 2.83 -5.09
N ALA A 55 5.46 2.42 -5.17
CA ALA A 55 4.81 1.94 -6.40
C ALA A 55 4.91 2.95 -7.55
N ILE A 56 4.59 4.22 -7.30
CA ILE A 56 4.74 5.28 -8.31
C ILE A 56 6.21 5.46 -8.70
N GLY A 57 7.14 5.29 -7.75
CA GLY A 57 8.58 5.25 -8.03
C GLY A 57 8.96 4.17 -9.05
N GLN A 58 8.46 2.96 -8.87
CA GLN A 58 8.71 1.85 -9.80
C GLN A 58 8.17 2.13 -11.21
N GLU A 59 7.00 2.78 -11.32
CA GLU A 59 6.47 3.19 -12.64
C GLU A 59 7.32 4.29 -13.28
N ILE A 60 7.80 5.27 -12.50
CA ILE A 60 8.75 6.28 -13.02
C ILE A 60 9.99 5.60 -13.59
N ASP A 61 10.59 4.67 -12.84
CA ASP A 61 11.79 3.96 -13.27
C ASP A 61 11.54 3.15 -14.55
N LEU A 62 10.37 2.50 -14.66
CA LEU A 62 9.96 1.78 -15.86
C LEU A 62 9.88 2.70 -17.09
N PHE A 63 9.22 3.85 -16.97
CA PHE A 63 9.11 4.79 -18.09
C PHE A 63 10.45 5.48 -18.41
N GLU A 64 11.31 5.71 -17.42
CA GLU A 64 12.67 6.22 -17.65
C GLU A 64 13.53 5.19 -18.42
N GLN A 65 13.40 3.90 -18.11
CA GLN A 65 14.05 2.82 -18.88
C GLN A 65 13.53 2.76 -20.32
N ARG A 66 12.21 2.83 -20.52
CA ARG A 66 11.59 2.86 -21.86
C ARG A 66 12.06 4.07 -22.68
N LEU A 67 12.10 5.24 -22.05
CA LEU A 67 12.61 6.47 -22.67
C LEU A 67 14.08 6.34 -23.08
N LYS A 68 14.92 5.72 -22.24
CA LYS A 68 16.33 5.45 -22.58
C LYS A 68 16.46 4.53 -23.78
N ALA A 69 15.67 3.46 -23.83
CA ALA A 69 15.70 2.47 -24.91
C ALA A 69 15.24 3.05 -26.26
N VAL A 70 14.25 3.95 -26.28
CA VAL A 70 13.82 4.61 -27.51
C VAL A 70 14.89 5.58 -28.03
N LYS A 71 15.53 6.34 -27.12
CA LYS A 71 16.60 7.28 -27.50
C LYS A 71 17.83 6.57 -28.07
N SER A 72 18.30 5.51 -27.43
CA SER A 72 19.49 4.78 -27.93
C SER A 72 19.26 4.20 -29.33
N ARG A 73 18.03 3.77 -29.64
CA ARG A 73 17.67 3.31 -31.00
C ARG A 73 17.67 4.43 -32.04
N SER A 74 17.47 5.68 -31.64
CA SER A 74 17.53 6.83 -32.56
C SER A 74 18.98 7.22 -32.86
N ASP A 75 19.89 7.06 -31.90
CA ASP A 75 21.31 7.40 -32.05
C ASP A 75 22.08 6.38 -32.92
N ASP A 76 21.63 5.12 -33.00
CA ASP A 76 22.26 4.05 -33.81
C ASP A 76 21.94 4.16 -35.33
N VAL A 77 20.99 5.00 -35.73
CA VAL A 77 20.50 5.11 -37.13
C VAL A 77 21.43 5.94 -38.03
N ASP A 78 22.38 6.69 -37.45
CA ASP A 78 23.36 7.48 -38.21
C ASP A 78 24.54 6.66 -38.78
N GLY A 79 24.54 5.33 -38.61
CA GLY A 79 25.62 4.43 -39.00
C GLY A 79 25.22 3.29 -39.95
N ASN A 80 25.11 3.60 -41.26
CA ASN A 80 25.21 2.65 -42.38
C ASN A 80 24.26 1.41 -42.37
N GLY A 81 23.11 1.52 -43.04
CA GLY A 81 22.29 0.37 -43.43
C GLY A 81 21.04 0.78 -44.22
N GLY A 82 20.98 0.39 -45.49
CA GLY A 82 19.99 0.86 -46.45
C GLY A 82 18.56 0.37 -46.23
N GLY A 83 17.62 1.22 -46.70
CA GLY A 83 16.33 0.83 -47.26
C GLY A 83 15.22 0.46 -46.28
N SER A 84 14.51 1.46 -45.73
CA SER A 84 13.04 1.42 -45.58
C SER A 84 12.51 2.79 -45.13
N ASP A 85 11.49 3.30 -45.83
CA ASP A 85 10.48 4.31 -45.45
C ASP A 85 10.77 5.20 -44.21
N SER A 86 11.82 6.01 -44.27
CA SER A 86 12.45 6.70 -43.12
C SER A 86 11.67 7.87 -42.51
N ASN A 87 10.45 8.16 -42.97
CA ASN A 87 9.61 9.23 -42.41
C ASN A 87 8.63 8.75 -41.33
N SER A 88 8.19 7.49 -41.32
CA SER A 88 7.22 7.00 -40.32
C SER A 88 7.86 6.74 -38.96
N ASP A 89 9.04 6.13 -38.96
CA ASP A 89 9.66 5.61 -37.73
C ASP A 89 10.26 6.72 -36.87
N THR A 90 10.76 7.78 -37.50
CA THR A 90 11.29 8.97 -36.82
C THR A 90 10.18 9.76 -36.15
N ALA A 91 9.02 9.92 -36.82
CA ALA A 91 7.85 10.59 -36.26
C ALA A 91 7.24 9.78 -35.09
N ASP A 92 7.16 8.45 -35.23
CA ASP A 92 6.66 7.54 -34.18
C ASP A 92 7.56 7.54 -32.94
N ASN A 93 8.88 7.51 -33.11
CA ASN A 93 9.83 7.58 -31.99
C ASN A 93 9.77 8.94 -31.27
N SER A 94 9.65 10.05 -32.01
CA SER A 94 9.46 11.38 -31.42
C SER A 94 8.17 11.48 -30.60
N ALA A 95 7.07 10.91 -31.10
CA ALA A 95 5.80 10.83 -30.38
C ALA A 95 5.93 10.03 -29.07
N LYS A 96 6.54 8.84 -29.11
CA LYS A 96 6.81 8.00 -27.92
C LYS A 96 7.70 8.71 -26.89
N VAL A 97 8.74 9.42 -27.34
CA VAL A 97 9.61 10.21 -26.45
C VAL A 97 8.82 11.29 -25.73
N SER A 98 7.93 11.99 -26.45
CA SER A 98 7.06 13.01 -25.87
C SER A 98 6.08 12.42 -24.87
N GLU A 99 5.43 11.31 -25.23
CA GLU A 99 4.48 10.57 -24.39
C GLU A 99 5.13 10.13 -23.07
N TYR A 100 6.28 9.44 -23.13
CA TYR A 100 6.97 8.97 -21.93
C TYR A 100 7.43 10.12 -21.03
N LYS A 101 7.92 11.22 -21.60
CA LYS A 101 8.30 12.41 -20.82
C LYS A 101 7.09 13.00 -20.09
N GLN A 102 5.95 13.09 -20.77
CA GLN A 102 4.71 13.61 -20.19
C GLN A 102 4.23 12.69 -19.06
N HIS A 103 4.22 11.37 -19.28
CA HIS A 103 3.81 10.41 -18.26
C HIS A 103 4.73 10.42 -17.03
N ILE A 104 6.06 10.49 -17.23
CA ILE A 104 7.03 10.66 -16.11
C ILE A 104 6.74 11.93 -15.31
N LYS A 105 6.39 13.04 -15.97
CA LYS A 105 6.05 14.31 -15.31
C LYS A 105 4.78 14.16 -14.46
N GLU A 106 3.75 13.50 -14.99
CA GLU A 106 2.50 13.21 -14.29
C GLU A 106 2.73 12.31 -13.07
N LEU A 107 3.45 11.21 -13.24
CA LEU A 107 3.83 10.31 -12.13
C LEU A 107 4.65 11.04 -11.06
N LYS A 108 5.60 11.91 -11.44
CA LYS A 108 6.37 12.72 -10.48
C LYS A 108 5.47 13.69 -9.69
N ALA A 109 4.48 14.30 -10.34
CA ALA A 109 3.50 15.17 -9.68
C ALA A 109 2.60 14.36 -8.73
N GLU A 110 2.13 13.19 -9.16
CA GLU A 110 1.31 12.30 -8.33
C GLU A 110 2.10 11.78 -7.11
N ARG A 111 3.35 11.34 -7.30
CA ARG A 111 4.23 10.92 -6.21
C ARG A 111 4.38 12.04 -5.17
N ARG A 112 4.54 13.29 -5.64
CA ARG A 112 4.63 14.47 -4.79
C ARG A 112 3.33 14.72 -4.01
N LYS A 113 2.16 14.53 -4.63
CA LYS A 113 0.86 14.61 -3.95
C LYS A 113 0.79 13.65 -2.75
N TYR A 114 1.18 12.39 -2.92
CA TYR A 114 1.19 11.42 -1.81
C TYR A 114 2.26 11.72 -0.75
N TRP A 115 3.44 12.20 -1.18
CA TRP A 115 4.52 12.60 -0.28
C TRP A 115 4.08 13.65 0.75
N PHE A 116 3.29 14.63 0.31
CA PHE A 116 2.76 15.71 1.17
C PHE A 116 1.35 15.43 1.72
N MET A 117 0.79 14.25 1.48
CA MET A 117 -0.56 13.91 1.91
C MET A 117 -0.64 13.74 3.43
N LYS A 118 -1.58 14.44 4.06
CA LYS A 118 -1.92 14.19 5.47
C LYS A 118 -2.57 12.81 5.60
N VAL A 119 -2.07 12.00 6.54
CA VAL A 119 -2.59 10.64 6.80
C VAL A 119 -4.11 10.61 7.04
N SER A 120 -4.68 11.64 7.66
CA SER A 120 -6.13 11.74 7.88
C SER A 120 -6.94 11.90 6.60
N LYS A 121 -6.35 12.45 5.54
CA LYS A 121 -6.97 12.64 4.22
C LYS A 121 -6.84 11.41 3.33
N TYR A 122 -5.96 10.47 3.66
CA TYR A 122 -5.82 9.22 2.92
C TYR A 122 -6.98 8.28 3.25
N ALA A 123 -7.68 7.82 2.21
CA ALA A 123 -8.65 6.73 2.29
C ALA A 123 -7.89 5.41 2.19
N LEU A 124 -8.24 4.43 3.03
CA LEU A 124 -7.65 3.10 2.90
C LEU A 124 -8.13 2.47 1.59
N PRO A 125 -7.22 1.90 0.79
CA PRO A 125 -7.61 1.20 -0.43
C PRO A 125 -8.33 -0.12 -0.10
N GLN A 126 -8.94 -0.72 -1.12
CA GLN A 126 -9.58 -2.02 -1.00
C GLN A 126 -8.59 -3.08 -0.49
N SER A 127 -9.03 -3.87 0.49
CA SER A 127 -8.30 -5.05 0.93
C SER A 127 -8.84 -6.33 0.29
N LYS A 128 -7.95 -7.30 0.09
CA LYS A 128 -8.27 -8.66 -0.36
C LYS A 128 -7.51 -9.67 0.51
N SER A 129 -8.11 -10.83 0.72
CA SER A 129 -7.42 -12.00 1.29
C SER A 129 -7.01 -12.91 0.14
N VAL A 130 -5.73 -13.26 0.06
CA VAL A 130 -5.18 -14.08 -1.04
C VAL A 130 -4.27 -15.17 -0.50
N ALA A 131 -4.27 -16.33 -1.16
CA ALA A 131 -3.30 -17.39 -0.90
C ALA A 131 -2.10 -17.21 -1.82
N VAL A 132 -0.89 -17.18 -1.26
CA VAL A 132 0.36 -16.92 -1.95
C VAL A 132 1.34 -18.05 -1.65
N ALA A 133 1.84 -18.71 -2.69
CA ALA A 133 3.01 -19.56 -2.58
C ALA A 133 4.25 -18.67 -2.54
N VAL A 134 5.14 -18.87 -1.58
CA VAL A 134 6.42 -18.15 -1.52
C VAL A 134 7.48 -19.14 -1.98
N THR A 135 7.84 -19.13 -3.25
CA THR A 135 8.86 -20.06 -3.78
C THR A 135 10.28 -19.52 -3.63
N GLN A 136 10.41 -18.19 -3.49
CA GLN A 136 11.68 -17.49 -3.31
C GLN A 136 11.54 -16.38 -2.26
N LEU A 137 12.67 -15.87 -1.78
CA LEU A 137 12.68 -14.73 -0.88
C LEU A 137 12.11 -13.50 -1.61
N TYR A 138 11.07 -12.88 -1.03
CA TYR A 138 10.50 -11.66 -1.59
C TYR A 138 11.31 -10.42 -1.21
N HIS A 139 11.31 -9.46 -2.12
CA HIS A 139 11.87 -8.13 -1.97
C HIS A 139 10.84 -7.10 -2.49
N PRO A 140 11.04 -5.79 -2.23
CA PRO A 140 10.26 -4.77 -2.89
C PRO A 140 10.24 -4.99 -4.42
N GLY A 141 9.05 -4.94 -5.02
CA GLY A 141 8.81 -5.18 -6.45
C GLY A 141 8.55 -6.63 -6.86
N SER A 142 8.77 -7.63 -5.98
CA SER A 142 8.47 -9.04 -6.28
C SER A 142 6.99 -9.24 -6.64
N ILE A 143 6.71 -10.17 -7.54
CA ILE A 143 5.33 -10.56 -7.88
C ILE A 143 4.87 -11.63 -6.88
N LEU A 144 3.68 -11.46 -6.31
CA LEU A 144 3.07 -12.47 -5.45
C LEU A 144 2.56 -13.63 -6.31
N GLU A 145 3.10 -14.83 -6.07
CA GLU A 145 2.69 -16.05 -6.75
C GLU A 145 1.42 -16.60 -6.13
N LEU A 146 0.26 -16.20 -6.67
CA LEU A 146 -1.02 -16.62 -6.09
C LEU A 146 -1.28 -18.12 -6.36
N VAL A 147 -1.92 -18.77 -5.41
CA VAL A 147 -2.32 -20.18 -5.53
C VAL A 147 -3.60 -20.28 -6.37
N ASN A 148 -3.69 -21.30 -7.23
CA ASN A 148 -4.86 -21.62 -8.05
C ASN A 148 -5.32 -20.52 -9.03
N ILE A 149 -4.42 -19.65 -9.47
CA ILE A 149 -4.71 -18.67 -10.54
C ILE A 149 -4.23 -19.16 -11.91
N THR A 150 -4.91 -18.69 -12.95
CA THR A 150 -4.52 -18.95 -14.34
C THR A 150 -3.32 -18.08 -14.74
N ARG A 151 -2.69 -18.40 -15.87
CA ARG A 151 -1.58 -17.62 -16.46
C ARG A 151 -1.93 -16.15 -16.73
N SER A 152 -3.22 -15.82 -16.79
CA SER A 152 -3.76 -14.46 -17.02
C SER A 152 -4.36 -13.84 -15.77
N GLY A 153 -4.10 -14.41 -14.59
CA GLY A 153 -4.64 -13.97 -13.32
C GLY A 153 -4.15 -12.59 -12.88
N PRO A 154 -4.66 -12.07 -11.76
CA PRO A 154 -4.21 -10.80 -11.22
C PRO A 154 -2.71 -10.84 -10.93
N PHE A 155 -1.99 -9.81 -11.33
CA PHE A 155 -0.57 -9.63 -11.02
C PHE A 155 -0.43 -8.62 -9.89
N TYR A 156 -0.05 -9.11 -8.71
CA TYR A 156 0.18 -8.28 -7.53
C TYR A 156 1.67 -8.09 -7.28
N HIS A 157 2.12 -6.85 -7.41
CA HIS A 157 3.51 -6.44 -7.17
C HIS A 157 3.67 -5.96 -5.74
N LEU A 158 4.56 -6.57 -4.97
CA LEU A 158 4.79 -6.25 -3.57
C LEU A 158 5.44 -4.87 -3.44
N ALA A 159 4.69 -3.86 -2.98
CA ALA A 159 5.19 -2.51 -2.72
C ALA A 159 5.57 -2.29 -1.25
N GLY A 160 5.12 -3.16 -0.36
CA GLY A 160 5.48 -3.13 1.05
C GLY A 160 4.87 -4.27 1.83
N ILE A 161 5.50 -4.59 2.95
CA ILE A 161 5.00 -5.55 3.93
C ILE A 161 4.99 -4.89 5.31
N LYS A 162 4.11 -5.37 6.19
CA LYS A 162 4.06 -4.96 7.59
C LYS A 162 5.45 -5.03 8.21
N ASP A 163 5.79 -3.97 8.93
CA ASP A 163 7.06 -3.76 9.61
C ASP A 163 8.31 -3.82 8.70
N HIS A 164 8.13 -3.84 7.37
CA HIS A 164 9.18 -4.04 6.36
C HIS A 164 9.94 -5.36 6.52
N ASP A 165 9.32 -6.35 7.17
CA ASP A 165 9.92 -7.66 7.43
C ASP A 165 9.63 -8.64 6.31
N TYR A 166 10.42 -8.54 5.23
CA TYR A 166 10.34 -9.48 4.10
C TYR A 166 10.85 -10.88 4.44
N GLN A 167 11.69 -11.00 5.48
CA GLN A 167 12.30 -12.26 5.90
C GLN A 167 11.32 -13.16 6.66
N ALA A 168 10.22 -12.59 7.16
CA ALA A 168 9.15 -13.36 7.78
C ALA A 168 8.44 -14.32 6.81
N LEU A 169 8.53 -14.07 5.49
CA LEU A 169 8.01 -14.94 4.44
C LEU A 169 9.09 -15.94 4.03
N LYS A 170 8.93 -17.19 4.46
CA LYS A 170 9.89 -18.26 4.17
C LYS A 170 9.57 -18.89 2.83
N ALA A 171 10.62 -19.10 2.03
CA ALA A 171 10.52 -19.86 0.80
C ALA A 171 10.08 -21.32 1.09
N GLY A 172 9.29 -21.89 0.18
CA GLY A 172 8.71 -23.22 0.29
C GLY A 172 7.37 -23.29 1.04
N SER A 173 6.87 -22.16 1.56
CA SER A 173 5.62 -22.11 2.34
C SER A 173 4.51 -21.40 1.58
N ILE A 174 3.26 -21.76 1.90
CA ILE A 174 2.07 -21.08 1.41
C ILE A 174 1.51 -20.22 2.54
N TYR A 175 1.14 -18.98 2.23
CA TYR A 175 0.57 -18.04 3.19
C TYR A 175 -0.79 -17.53 2.74
N THR A 176 -1.72 -17.40 3.68
CA THR A 176 -2.86 -16.50 3.51
C THR A 176 -2.40 -15.09 3.86
N MET A 177 -2.56 -14.14 2.96
CA MET A 177 -2.14 -12.75 3.12
C MET A 177 -3.32 -11.78 3.00
N THR A 178 -3.37 -10.79 3.89
CA THR A 178 -4.23 -9.61 3.73
C THR A 178 -3.47 -8.55 2.96
N ILE A 179 -3.88 -8.31 1.73
CA ILE A 179 -3.28 -7.31 0.83
C ILE A 179 -4.17 -6.09 0.67
N TYR A 180 -3.56 -4.94 0.44
CA TYR A 180 -4.21 -3.67 0.13
C TYR A 180 -3.78 -3.20 -1.26
N LEU A 181 -4.72 -2.90 -2.16
CA LEU A 181 -4.44 -2.49 -3.54
C LEU A 181 -4.02 -1.00 -3.59
N VAL A 182 -2.73 -0.71 -3.47
CA VAL A 182 -2.24 0.65 -3.19
C VAL A 182 -2.02 1.52 -4.43
N TYR A 183 -1.78 0.91 -5.60
CA TYR A 183 -1.60 1.63 -6.86
C TYR A 183 -1.84 0.69 -8.04
N GLN A 184 -2.62 1.12 -9.03
CA GLN A 184 -2.87 0.33 -10.24
C GLN A 184 -1.70 0.52 -11.21
N ARG A 185 -1.26 -0.57 -11.85
CA ARG A 185 -0.27 -0.50 -12.93
C ARG A 185 -0.98 -0.23 -14.25
N ASP A 186 -0.42 0.70 -15.02
CA ASP A 186 -0.89 0.94 -16.38
C ASP A 186 -0.33 -0.16 -17.28
N TYR A 187 -1.19 -1.12 -17.61
CA TYR A 187 -0.86 -2.24 -18.50
C TYR A 187 -1.72 -2.11 -19.76
N ALA A 188 -1.09 -2.29 -20.92
CA ALA A 188 -1.72 -2.12 -22.23
C ALA A 188 -2.96 -3.01 -22.48
N LEU A 189 -3.19 -4.02 -21.63
CA LEU A 189 -4.37 -4.88 -21.66
C LEU A 189 -5.32 -4.52 -20.50
N PRO A 190 -6.45 -3.84 -20.75
CA PRO A 190 -7.32 -3.28 -19.71
C PRO A 190 -8.11 -4.34 -18.91
N HIS A 191 -8.03 -5.62 -19.28
CA HIS A 191 -8.85 -6.70 -18.71
C HIS A 191 -8.15 -7.53 -17.63
N ILE A 192 -6.87 -7.25 -17.32
CA ILE A 192 -6.11 -7.99 -16.30
C ILE A 192 -5.86 -7.09 -15.11
N GLU A 193 -6.31 -7.50 -13.92
CA GLU A 193 -6.01 -6.78 -12.68
C GLU A 193 -4.50 -6.75 -12.45
N ASN A 194 -3.92 -5.55 -12.40
CA ASN A 194 -2.49 -5.38 -12.18
C ASN A 194 -2.27 -4.25 -11.18
N TYR A 195 -1.78 -4.61 -9.99
CA TYR A 195 -1.70 -3.69 -8.86
C TYR A 195 -0.39 -3.86 -8.11
N TYR A 196 0.14 -2.75 -7.63
CA TYR A 196 1.02 -2.76 -6.48
C TYR A 196 0.20 -2.95 -5.20
N VAL A 197 0.73 -3.75 -4.28
CA VAL A 197 0.04 -4.14 -3.05
C VAL A 197 0.88 -3.94 -1.80
N TYR A 198 0.21 -3.63 -0.69
CA TYR A 198 0.79 -3.68 0.65
C TYR A 198 0.25 -4.88 1.43
N VAL A 199 1.14 -5.70 1.99
CA VAL A 199 0.78 -6.86 2.83
C VAL A 199 0.70 -6.42 4.28
N SER A 200 -0.50 -6.42 4.87
CA SER A 200 -0.70 -5.97 6.27
C SER A 200 -0.61 -7.10 7.29
N ALA A 201 -0.92 -8.33 6.88
CA ALA A 201 -0.94 -9.50 7.74
C ALA A 201 -0.75 -10.75 6.87
N PHE A 202 -0.16 -11.78 7.46
CA PHE A 202 0.00 -13.07 6.82
C PHE A 202 0.04 -14.19 7.87
N SER A 203 -0.41 -15.37 7.49
CA SER A 203 -0.35 -16.59 8.28
C SER A 203 0.00 -17.76 7.37
N ALA A 204 0.95 -18.60 7.79
CA ALA A 204 1.26 -19.82 7.06
C ALA A 204 0.04 -20.74 7.04
N ILE A 205 -0.25 -21.33 5.89
CA ILE A 205 -1.21 -22.42 5.75
C ILE A 205 -0.47 -23.69 6.19
N PRO A 206 -0.99 -24.43 7.19
CA PRO A 206 -0.38 -25.65 7.69
C PRO A 206 -0.34 -26.77 6.66
#